data_AF-A0A899GAM0-F1
#
_entry.id   AF-A0A899GAM0-F1
#
_cell.length_a   1.000
_cell.length_b   1.000
_cell.length_c   1.000
_cell.angle_alpha   90.00
_cell.angle_beta   90.00
_cell.angle_gamma   90.00
#
_symmetry.space_group_name_H-M   'P 1'
#
loop_
_entity.id
_entity.type
_entity.pdbx_description
1 polymer ?
#
loop_
_entity_poly.entity_id
_entity_poly.type
_entity_poly.pdbx_seq_one_letter_code
_entity_poly.pdbx_strand_id
1 'polypeptide(L)'
;MKILRYRSLKEEYTSPDLKLIESSFSTPNDLITWYIALRSYNKYRSIFGKYAGAQKDTLDEDTDKYIHLTEQFLSKFNCKMTDFQIMACKELVRAGGGELHNIASFIGGVAAQEAIKEFKKSLFTFKIT
;
A
#
# COMPACT_ATOMS: atom_id res chain seq x y z
N MET A 1 -31.81 -8.30 2.01
CA MET A 1 -31.05 -7.25 2.75
C MET A 1 -29.59 -7.71 2.85
N LYS A 2 -28.62 -6.93 2.38
CA LYS A 2 -27.19 -7.30 2.43
C LYS A 2 -26.50 -6.33 3.38
N ILE A 3 -25.87 -6.86 4.43
CA ILE A 3 -25.12 -6.07 5.42
C ILE A 3 -23.65 -6.16 5.05
N LEU A 4 -23.00 -5.01 4.92
CA LEU A 4 -21.55 -4.91 4.76
C LEU A 4 -20.94 -4.49 6.09
N ARG A 5 -19.94 -5.24 6.55
CA ARG A 5 -19.17 -4.94 7.76
C ARG A 5 -17.72 -4.73 7.38
N TYR A 6 -17.16 -3.62 7.83
CA TYR A 6 -15.79 -3.20 7.59
C TYR A 6 -14.98 -3.36 8.86
N ARG A 7 -13.67 -3.48 8.70
CA ARG A 7 -12.72 -3.34 9.80
C ARG A 7 -12.37 -1.86 9.96
N SER A 8 -12.06 -1.46 11.19
CA SER A 8 -11.51 -0.14 11.43
C SER A 8 -10.05 -0.06 10.99
N LEU A 9 -9.60 1.13 10.61
CA LEU A 9 -8.19 1.39 10.28
C LEU A 9 -7.26 1.04 11.46
N LYS A 10 -7.72 1.26 12.70
CA LYS A 10 -6.97 0.87 13.90
C LYS A 10 -6.71 -0.64 13.92
N GLU A 11 -7.75 -1.45 13.69
CA GLU A 11 -7.63 -2.91 13.67
C GLU A 11 -6.73 -3.39 12.52
N GLU A 12 -6.77 -2.75 11.36
CA GLU A 12 -5.86 -3.03 10.23
C GLU A 12 -4.39 -2.79 10.61
N TYR A 13 -4.10 -1.71 11.34
CA TYR A 13 -2.74 -1.36 11.74
C TYR A 13 -2.23 -2.21 12.91
N THR A 14 -3.09 -2.57 13.86
CA THR A 14 -2.68 -3.32 15.07
C THR A 14 -2.78 -4.83 14.93
N SER A 15 -3.70 -5.33 14.11
CA SER A 15 -3.98 -6.76 13.95
C SER A 15 -4.29 -7.11 12.49
N PRO A 16 -3.34 -6.92 11.55
CA PRO A 16 -3.57 -7.25 10.15
C PRO A 16 -3.89 -8.73 9.93
N ASP A 17 -4.57 -9.06 8.83
CA ASP A 17 -4.88 -10.45 8.49
C ASP A 17 -3.63 -11.13 7.90
N LEU A 18 -2.87 -11.81 8.77
CA LEU A 18 -1.60 -12.45 8.38
C LEU A 18 -1.80 -13.58 7.40
N LYS A 19 -2.92 -14.32 7.51
CA LYS A 19 -3.22 -15.44 6.61
C LYS A 19 -3.44 -14.94 5.19
N LEU A 20 -4.15 -13.81 5.05
CA LEU A 20 -4.35 -13.17 3.76
C LEU A 20 -3.00 -12.75 3.17
N ILE A 21 -2.17 -12.03 3.93
CA ILE A 21 -0.85 -11.57 3.49
C ILE A 21 0.05 -12.73 3.05
N GLU A 22 0.15 -13.78 3.86
CA GLU A 22 0.94 -14.98 3.55
C GLU A 22 0.44 -15.69 2.29
N SER A 23 -0.88 -15.87 2.17
CA SER A 23 -1.47 -16.54 0.99
C SER A 23 -1.27 -15.75 -0.30
N SER A 24 -1.36 -14.43 -0.22
CA SER A 24 -1.18 -13.53 -1.36
C SER A 24 0.26 -13.51 -1.88
N PHE A 25 1.26 -13.82 -1.03
CA PHE A 25 2.65 -13.92 -1.48
C PHE A 25 2.92 -15.13 -2.36
N SER A 26 2.08 -16.15 -2.25
CA SER A 26 2.14 -17.33 -3.12
C SER A 26 1.47 -17.10 -4.48
N THR A 27 0.74 -15.98 -4.63
CA THR A 27 0.01 -15.64 -5.85
C THR A 27 0.79 -14.60 -6.66
N PRO A 28 1.28 -14.93 -7.87
CA PRO A 28 1.96 -13.96 -8.71
C PRO A 28 1.07 -12.75 -9.01
N ASN A 29 1.66 -11.55 -8.97
CA ASN A 29 0.99 -10.27 -9.26
C ASN A 29 -0.16 -9.87 -8.32
N ASP A 30 -0.23 -10.42 -7.10
CA ASP A 30 -1.20 -9.93 -6.12
C ASP A 30 -0.90 -8.47 -5.71
N LEU A 31 -1.96 -7.66 -5.63
CA LEU A 31 -1.90 -6.26 -5.26
C LEU A 31 -1.51 -6.03 -3.80
N ILE A 32 -1.54 -7.06 -2.95
CA ILE A 32 -1.05 -6.94 -1.56
C ILE A 32 0.40 -6.44 -1.51
N THR A 33 1.20 -6.76 -2.53
CA THR A 33 2.59 -6.33 -2.65
C THR A 33 2.70 -4.81 -2.67
N TRP A 34 1.82 -4.16 -3.44
CA TRP A 34 1.75 -2.70 -3.53
C TRP A 34 1.24 -2.09 -2.23
N TYR A 35 0.28 -2.72 -1.57
CA TYR A 35 -0.21 -2.28 -0.27
C TYR A 35 0.92 -2.27 0.78
N ILE A 36 1.69 -3.35 0.88
CA ILE A 36 2.82 -3.46 1.81
C ILE A 36 3.91 -2.44 1.51
N ALA A 37 4.22 -2.27 0.21
CA ALA A 37 5.18 -1.28 -0.23
C ALA A 37 4.71 0.12 0.20
N LEU A 38 3.46 0.50 -0.07
CA LEU A 38 2.89 1.80 0.33
C LEU A 38 2.85 1.99 1.85
N ARG A 39 2.53 0.95 2.63
CA ARG A 39 2.59 0.98 4.11
C ARG A 39 4.00 1.30 4.60
N SER A 40 4.99 0.63 4.03
CA SER A 40 6.41 0.86 4.35
C SER A 40 6.89 2.23 3.85
N TYR A 41 6.37 2.71 2.72
CA TYR A 41 6.69 4.03 2.17
C TYR A 41 6.19 5.17 3.07
N ASN A 42 4.98 5.05 3.61
CA ASN A 42 4.47 5.98 4.60
C ASN A 42 5.32 5.99 5.88
N LYS A 43 5.80 4.81 6.32
CA LYS A 43 6.70 4.71 7.47
C LYS A 43 8.06 5.34 7.17
N TYR A 44 8.61 5.16 5.96
CA TYR A 44 9.82 5.83 5.49
C TYR A 44 9.68 7.35 5.62
N ARG A 45 8.61 7.91 5.06
CA ARG A 45 8.32 9.35 5.14
C ARG A 45 8.22 9.84 6.58
N SER A 46 7.58 9.07 7.46
CA SER A 46 7.47 9.41 8.88
C SER A 46 8.81 9.43 9.61
N ILE A 47 9.80 8.63 9.19
CA ILE A 47 11.13 8.56 9.83
C ILE A 47 12.07 9.62 9.26
N PHE A 48 12.12 9.74 7.93
CA PHE A 48 13.12 10.55 7.23
C PHE A 48 12.61 11.94 6.83
N GLY A 49 11.32 12.24 7.01
CA GLY A 49 10.73 13.54 6.69
C GLY A 49 10.64 13.85 5.20
N LYS A 50 11.01 12.92 4.32
CA LYS A 50 10.99 13.05 2.86
C LYS A 50 10.42 11.81 2.19
N TYR A 51 9.98 11.95 0.94
CA TYR A 51 9.64 10.83 0.07
C TYR A 51 10.91 10.11 -0.37
N ALA A 52 10.89 8.77 -0.39
CA ALA A 52 12.01 8.00 -0.93
C ALA A 52 12.10 8.23 -2.45
N GLY A 53 13.29 8.55 -2.95
CA GLY A 53 13.53 8.87 -4.35
C GLY A 53 13.15 10.31 -4.77
N ALA A 54 12.87 11.19 -3.80
CA ALA A 54 12.58 12.60 -4.08
C ALA A 54 13.80 13.36 -4.65
N GLN A 55 15.01 12.91 -4.31
CA GLN A 55 16.26 13.51 -4.76
C GLN A 55 17.07 12.47 -5.53
N LYS A 56 17.58 12.87 -6.71
CA LYS A 56 18.35 11.97 -7.57
C LYS A 56 19.66 11.52 -6.92
N ASP A 57 20.30 12.40 -6.15
CA ASP A 57 21.59 12.13 -5.52
C ASP A 57 21.51 11.12 -4.37
N THR A 58 20.31 10.93 -3.78
CA THR A 58 20.09 9.97 -2.68
C THR A 58 19.33 8.73 -3.12
N LEU A 59 19.20 8.48 -4.43
CA LEU A 59 18.32 7.45 -4.97
C LEU A 59 18.69 6.04 -4.50
N ASP A 60 19.98 5.70 -4.55
CA ASP A 60 20.47 4.37 -4.15
C ASP A 60 20.35 4.19 -2.64
N GLU A 61 20.71 5.21 -1.86
CA GLU A 61 20.57 5.18 -0.40
C GLU A 61 19.11 5.08 0.05
N ASP A 62 18.21 5.84 -0.58
CA ASP A 62 16.77 5.78 -0.33
C ASP A 62 16.23 4.39 -0.69
N THR A 63 16.72 3.76 -1.76
CA THR A 63 16.34 2.40 -2.18
C THR A 63 16.71 1.37 -1.13
N ASP A 64 17.96 1.37 -0.66
CA ASP A 64 18.45 0.40 0.32
C ASP A 64 17.74 0.56 1.66
N LYS A 65 17.60 1.80 2.15
CA LYS A 65 16.87 2.09 3.40
C LYS A 65 15.42 1.66 3.33
N TYR A 66 14.77 1.90 2.19
CA TYR A 66 13.35 1.55 2.02
C TYR A 66 13.14 0.04 1.91
N ILE A 67 14.00 -0.66 1.19
CA ILE A 67 14.02 -2.13 1.13
C ILE A 67 14.19 -2.71 2.54
N HIS A 68 15.20 -2.23 3.29
CA HIS A 68 15.46 -2.71 4.64
C HIS A 68 14.27 -2.47 5.59
N LEU A 69 13.62 -1.31 5.49
CA LEU A 69 12.44 -0.99 6.29
C LEU A 69 11.26 -1.89 5.95
N THR A 70 11.10 -2.24 4.67
CA THR A 70 10.05 -3.16 4.21
C THR A 70 10.32 -4.59 4.70
N GLU A 71 11.58 -5.05 4.69
CA GLU A 71 11.97 -6.34 5.29
C GLU A 71 11.67 -6.38 6.79
N GLN A 72 11.98 -5.32 7.52
CA GLN A 72 11.64 -5.20 8.95
C GLN A 72 10.14 -5.18 9.21
N PHE A 73 9.33 -4.66 8.27
CA PHE A 73 7.88 -4.70 8.37
C PHE A 73 7.37 -6.14 8.18
N LEU A 74 7.87 -6.85 7.16
CA LEU A 74 7.47 -8.23 6.87
C LEU A 74 7.90 -9.24 7.92
N SER A 75 9.07 -9.04 8.52
CA SER A 75 9.59 -9.93 9.57
C SER A 75 8.69 -10.00 10.80
N LYS A 76 7.96 -8.92 11.12
CA LYS A 76 6.94 -8.90 12.19
C LYS A 76 5.78 -9.85 11.94
N PHE A 77 5.60 -10.25 10.68
CA PHE A 77 4.54 -11.14 10.23
C PHE A 77 5.10 -12.50 9.78
N ASN A 78 6.35 -12.83 10.14
CA ASN A 78 7.05 -14.04 9.70
C ASN A 78 7.11 -14.22 8.17
N CYS A 79 6.93 -13.14 7.42
CA CYS A 79 6.97 -13.14 5.97
C CYS A 79 8.39 -12.78 5.50
N LYS A 80 8.88 -13.47 4.47
CA LYS A 80 10.13 -13.10 3.80
C LYS A 80 9.82 -12.26 2.57
N MET A 81 10.71 -11.31 2.28
CA MET A 81 10.60 -10.51 1.08
C MET A 81 10.97 -11.35 -0.15
N THR A 82 10.20 -11.22 -1.23
CA THR A 82 10.48 -11.82 -2.54
C THR A 82 10.88 -10.75 -3.55
N ASP A 83 11.31 -11.17 -4.74
CA ASP A 83 11.66 -10.26 -5.84
C ASP A 83 10.52 -9.29 -6.20
N PHE A 84 9.25 -9.70 -6.03
CA PHE A 84 8.10 -8.84 -6.29
C PHE A 84 8.01 -7.66 -5.32
N GLN A 85 8.28 -7.87 -4.03
CA GLN A 85 8.28 -6.77 -3.05
C GLN A 85 9.49 -5.85 -3.26
N ILE A 86 10.66 -6.39 -3.64
CA ILE A 86 11.83 -5.59 -4.01
C ILE A 86 11.51 -4.71 -5.22
N MET A 87 10.90 -5.29 -6.26
CA MET A 87 10.49 -4.56 -7.46
C MET A 87 9.51 -3.44 -7.13
N ALA A 88 8.48 -3.71 -6.33
CA ALA A 88 7.51 -2.69 -5.93
C ALA A 88 8.17 -1.55 -5.13
N CYS A 89 9.14 -1.87 -4.27
CA CYS A 89 9.90 -0.84 -3.55
C CYS A 89 10.69 0.06 -4.51
N LYS A 90 11.44 -0.55 -5.44
CA LYS A 90 12.21 0.20 -6.46
C LYS A 90 11.30 1.06 -7.34
N GLU A 91 10.12 0.57 -7.69
CA GLU A 91 9.17 1.33 -8.52
C GLU A 91 8.59 2.53 -7.76
N LEU A 92 8.29 2.41 -6.46
CA LEU A 92 7.84 3.56 -5.66
C LEU A 92 8.95 4.58 -5.42
N VAL A 93 10.21 4.14 -5.28
CA VAL A 93 11.37 5.04 -5.24
C VAL A 93 11.53 5.76 -6.58
N ARG A 94 11.42 5.04 -7.70
CA ARG A 94 11.45 5.62 -9.05
C ARG A 94 10.35 6.65 -9.25
N ALA A 95 9.17 6.43 -8.67
CA ALA A 95 8.05 7.38 -8.72
C ALA A 95 8.31 8.65 -7.89
N GLY A 96 9.19 8.59 -6.88
CA GLY A 96 9.68 9.76 -6.13
C GLY A 96 8.61 10.57 -5.38
N GLY A 97 7.45 9.98 -5.11
CA GLY A 97 6.29 10.68 -4.52
C GLY A 97 5.50 11.54 -5.52
N GLY A 98 5.69 11.34 -6.83
CA GLY A 98 4.94 12.05 -7.86
C GLY A 98 3.47 11.62 -7.95
N GLU A 99 2.61 12.59 -8.22
CA GLU A 99 1.16 12.38 -8.41
C GLU A 99 0.78 12.65 -9.87
N LEU A 100 0.58 11.58 -10.63
CA LEU A 100 0.23 11.70 -12.05
C LEU A 100 -1.25 12.06 -12.21
N HIS A 101 -1.54 13.10 -12.99
CA HIS A 101 -2.90 13.63 -13.17
C HIS A 101 -3.92 12.58 -13.65
N ASN A 102 -3.50 11.68 -14.56
CA ASN A 102 -4.36 10.61 -15.06
C ASN A 102 -4.71 9.58 -13.96
N ILE A 103 -3.75 9.19 -13.12
CA ILE A 103 -3.97 8.29 -11.99
C ILE A 103 -4.86 8.96 -10.94
N ALA A 104 -4.58 10.23 -10.61
CA ALA A 104 -5.39 11.00 -9.67
C ALA A 104 -6.85 11.14 -10.16
N SER A 105 -7.06 11.42 -11.45
CA SER A 105 -8.40 11.53 -12.05
C SER A 105 -9.16 10.20 -12.01
N PHE A 106 -8.47 9.09 -12.30
CA PHE A 106 -9.06 7.76 -12.23
C PHE A 106 -9.49 7.40 -10.79
N ILE A 107 -8.58 7.54 -9.82
CA ILE A 107 -8.88 7.26 -8.41
C ILE A 107 -9.98 8.20 -7.90
N GLY A 108 -9.98 9.47 -8.30
CA GLY A 108 -11.03 10.43 -7.96
C GLY A 108 -12.41 10.01 -8.46
N GLY A 109 -12.50 9.47 -9.69
CA GLY A 109 -13.75 8.93 -10.23
C GLY A 109 -14.27 7.71 -9.45
N VAL A 110 -13.39 6.77 -9.11
CA VAL A 110 -13.73 5.59 -8.29
C VAL A 110 -14.20 6.02 -6.90
N ALA A 111 -13.44 6.89 -6.22
CA ALA A 111 -13.77 7.37 -4.89
C ALA A 111 -15.08 8.17 -4.85
N ALA A 112 -15.33 9.02 -5.86
CA ALA A 112 -16.57 9.78 -5.98
C ALA A 112 -17.78 8.84 -6.11
N GLN A 113 -17.65 7.77 -6.89
CA GLN A 113 -18.72 6.80 -7.04
C GLN A 113 -19.00 6.05 -5.73
N GLU A 114 -17.98 5.67 -4.97
CA GLU A 114 -18.17 5.06 -3.64
C GLU A 114 -18.87 6.01 -2.65
N ALA A 115 -18.52 7.31 -2.67
CA ALA A 115 -19.19 8.31 -1.86
C ALA A 115 -20.69 8.46 -2.20
N ILE A 116 -21.05 8.44 -3.49
CA ILE A 116 -22.45 8.49 -3.94
C ILE A 116 -23.23 7.26 -3.46
N LYS A 117 -22.62 6.07 -3.51
CA LYS A 117 -23.23 4.83 -3.02
C LYS A 117 -23.52 4.92 -1.52
N GLU A 118 -22.58 5.44 -0.73
CA GLU A 118 -22.79 5.66 0.70
C GLU A 118 -23.89 6.67 0.99
N PHE A 119 -23.95 7.76 0.22
CA PHE A 119 -24.97 8.79 0.40
C PHE A 119 -26.38 8.27 0.07
N LYS A 120 -26.53 7.61 -1.07
CA LYS A 120 -27.85 7.13 -1.53
C LYS A 120 -28.32 5.86 -0.83
N LYS A 121 -27.41 5.08 -0.24
CA LYS A 121 -27.68 3.72 0.28
C LYS A 121 -28.38 2.80 -0.73
N SER A 122 -28.28 3.12 -2.03
CA SER A 122 -29.00 2.43 -3.12
C SER A 122 -28.17 1.34 -3.79
N LEU A 123 -26.86 1.29 -3.50
CA LEU A 123 -25.86 0.45 -4.14
C LEU A 123 -24.86 -0.04 -3.09
N PHE A 124 -24.19 -1.16 -3.36
CA PHE A 124 -23.19 -1.74 -2.47
C PHE A 124 -21.82 -1.10 -2.69
N THR A 125 -21.20 -0.66 -1.60
CA THR A 125 -19.83 -0.17 -1.59
C THR A 125 -18.82 -1.30 -1.57
N PHE A 126 -17.61 -1.02 -2.04
CA PHE A 126 -16.52 -2.00 -2.03
C PHE A 126 -16.16 -2.37 -0.60
N LYS A 127 -15.94 -3.67 -0.36
CA LYS A 127 -15.30 -4.12 0.88
C LYS A 127 -13.81 -3.92 0.71
N ILE A 128 -13.26 -2.94 1.43
CA ILE A 128 -11.84 -2.61 1.41
C ILE A 128 -11.05 -3.73 2.11
N THR A 129 -9.89 -4.06 1.53
CA THR A 129 -8.94 -5.07 1.98
C THR A 129 -8.31 -4.73 3.33
#